data_AF-A0A3C1T6G1-F1
#
_entry.id   AF-A0A3C1T6G1-F1
#
_cell.length_a   1.000
_cell.length_b   1.000
_cell.length_c   1.000
_cell.angle_alpha   90.00
_cell.angle_beta   90.00
_cell.angle_gamma   90.00
#
_symmetry.space_group_name_H-M   'P 1'
#
loop_
_entity.id
_entity.type
_entity.pdbx_description
1 polymer ?
#
loop_
_entity_poly.entity_id
_entity_poly.type
_entity_poly.pdbx_seq_one_letter_code
_entity_poly.pdbx_strand_id
1 'polypeptide(L)'
;MRYLIILPAAVCIAANSYCQTGTGMFRDNPTHKTEAVTTQNLVFDTKAWRFDAAAPVRSTALVSGDAVFFGNTRGDFFFDRQ
;
A
#
# COMPACT_ATOMS: atom_id res chain seq x y z
N MET A 1 -11.21 39.05 -40.90
CA MET A 1 -10.62 37.97 -41.72
C MET A 1 -9.77 37.14 -40.77
N ARG A 2 -10.33 36.07 -40.19
CA ARG A 2 -9.96 34.65 -40.47
C ARG A 2 -8.47 34.44 -40.19
N TYR A 3 -8.07 33.78 -39.11
CA TYR A 3 -8.11 32.32 -38.98
C TYR A 3 -8.46 31.83 -37.55
N LEU A 4 -9.53 31.03 -37.51
CA LEU A 4 -9.87 30.06 -36.48
C LEU A 4 -9.07 28.79 -36.80
N ILE A 5 -8.20 28.33 -35.90
CA ILE A 5 -7.64 26.97 -35.96
C ILE A 5 -8.21 26.20 -34.76
N ILE A 6 -8.86 25.10 -35.12
CA ILE A 6 -9.66 24.21 -34.31
C ILE A 6 -8.72 23.23 -33.57
N LEU A 7 -8.82 23.17 -32.24
CA LEU A 7 -8.32 22.10 -31.37
C LEU A 7 -8.82 20.73 -31.86
N PRO A 8 -8.09 19.62 -31.65
CA PRO A 8 -8.51 18.82 -30.50
C PRO A 8 -7.42 18.00 -29.80
N ALA A 9 -7.67 17.79 -28.51
CA ALA A 9 -7.50 16.53 -27.79
C ALA A 9 -6.09 16.07 -27.39
N ALA A 10 -6.10 15.42 -26.22
CA ALA A 10 -5.09 14.52 -25.71
C ALA A 10 -3.83 15.17 -25.09
N VAL A 11 -4.02 16.01 -24.08
CA VAL A 11 -3.17 15.89 -22.89
C VAL A 11 -4.02 15.21 -21.81
N CYS A 12 -4.33 13.95 -22.08
CA CYS A 12 -4.72 13.00 -21.06
C CYS A 12 -3.44 12.63 -20.31
N ILE A 13 -2.97 13.47 -19.39
CA ILE A 13 -2.13 12.94 -18.32
C ILE A 13 -3.15 12.39 -17.34
N ALA A 14 -3.48 11.12 -17.54
CA ALA A 14 -4.16 10.31 -16.56
C ALA A 14 -3.40 10.54 -15.25
N ALA A 15 -4.02 11.27 -14.32
CA ALA A 15 -3.68 11.10 -12.93
C ALA A 15 -3.80 9.61 -12.70
N ASN A 16 -2.65 8.94 -12.59
CA ASN A 16 -2.56 7.59 -12.09
C ASN A 16 -3.06 7.66 -10.65
N SER A 17 -4.39 7.69 -10.51
CA SER A 17 -5.09 7.38 -9.28
C SER A 17 -4.89 5.89 -9.07
N TYR A 18 -3.68 5.50 -8.68
CA TYR A 18 -3.51 4.30 -7.89
C TYR A 18 -4.03 4.63 -6.49
N CYS A 19 -5.33 4.86 -6.37
CA CYS A 19 -5.98 4.57 -5.11
C CYS A 19 -6.00 3.04 -5.09
N GLN A 20 -4.91 2.43 -4.61
CA GLN A 20 -5.02 1.06 -4.18
C GLN A 20 -6.09 1.11 -3.10
N THR A 21 -7.26 0.61 -3.47
CA THR A 21 -8.39 0.27 -2.63
C THR A 21 -7.97 -0.86 -1.69
N GLY A 22 -6.91 -0.64 -0.92
CA GLY A 22 -6.59 -1.37 0.28
C GLY A 22 -7.55 -0.83 1.31
N THR A 23 -8.71 -1.47 1.43
CA THR A 23 -9.52 -1.35 2.63
C THR A 23 -8.58 -1.57 3.82
N GLY A 24 -8.59 -0.71 4.83
CA GLY A 24 -7.76 -0.84 6.04
C GLY A 24 -8.10 -2.11 6.83
N MET A 25 -7.82 -3.28 6.25
CA MET A 25 -8.16 -4.60 6.71
C MET A 25 -6.96 -5.52 6.55
N PHE A 26 -6.83 -6.44 7.49
CA PHE A 26 -5.83 -7.50 7.39
C PHE A 26 -6.09 -8.34 6.14
N ARG A 27 -5.02 -8.63 5.39
CA ARG A 27 -5.04 -9.33 4.10
C ARG A 27 -5.63 -8.53 2.93
N ASP A 28 -5.59 -7.20 3.01
CA ASP A 28 -5.72 -6.23 1.91
C ASP A 28 -7.11 -6.13 1.25
N ASN A 29 -7.75 -7.25 0.91
CA ASN A 29 -9.05 -7.29 0.22
C ASN A 29 -10.07 -8.24 0.88
N PRO A 30 -11.38 -8.08 0.56
CA PRO A 30 -12.44 -8.96 1.07
C PRO A 30 -12.29 -10.44 0.67
N THR A 31 -11.50 -10.73 -0.36
CA THR A 31 -11.19 -12.11 -0.78
C THR A 31 -10.02 -12.73 0.00
N HIS A 32 -9.47 -12.01 0.98
CA HIS A 32 -8.35 -12.40 1.83
C HIS A 32 -7.06 -12.74 1.08
N LYS A 33 -6.83 -12.09 -0.07
CA LYS A 33 -5.59 -12.24 -0.85
C LYS A 33 -4.64 -11.09 -0.60
N THR A 34 -3.39 -11.42 -0.28
CA THR A 34 -2.33 -10.43 -0.06
C THR A 34 -1.72 -10.08 -1.42
N GLU A 35 -2.12 -8.97 -2.02
CA GLU A 35 -1.64 -8.55 -3.35
C GLU A 35 -1.04 -7.13 -3.28
N ALA A 36 0.27 -7.04 -3.11
CA ALA A 36 0.98 -5.77 -3.20
C ALA A 36 1.25 -5.43 -4.67
N VAL A 37 0.37 -4.65 -5.30
CA VAL A 37 0.62 -4.11 -6.65
C VAL A 37 1.58 -2.93 -6.52
N THR A 38 2.76 -3.04 -7.11
CA THR A 38 3.75 -1.97 -7.19
C THR A 38 4.15 -1.74 -8.64
N THR A 39 4.43 -0.49 -9.00
CA THR A 39 4.99 -0.13 -10.31
C THR A 39 6.52 -0.20 -10.31
N GLN A 40 7.15 -0.39 -9.15
CA GLN A 40 8.60 -0.44 -8.98
C GLN A 40 9.11 -1.88 -8.84
N ASN A 41 10.30 -2.13 -9.36
CA ASN A 41 11.03 -3.36 -9.10
C ASN A 41 11.64 -3.29 -7.68
N LEU A 42 10.88 -3.75 -6.69
CA LEU A 42 11.30 -3.75 -5.29
C LEU A 42 12.35 -4.84 -5.07
N VAL A 43 13.61 -4.43 -4.86
CA VAL A 43 14.70 -5.33 -4.47
C VAL A 43 14.76 -5.38 -2.95
N PHE A 44 14.51 -6.55 -2.36
CA PHE A 44 14.57 -6.79 -0.91
C PHE A 44 15.97 -7.29 -0.50
N ASP A 45 17.01 -6.49 -0.76
CA ASP A 45 18.40 -6.88 -0.46
C ASP A 45 18.83 -6.56 0.97
N THR A 46 18.18 -5.59 1.60
CA THR A 46 18.57 -5.02 2.88
C THR A 46 17.41 -4.98 3.85
N LYS A 47 17.69 -5.31 5.12
CA LYS A 47 16.70 -5.25 6.20
C LYS A 47 16.49 -3.80 6.61
N ALA A 48 15.35 -3.22 6.24
CA ALA A 48 14.98 -1.85 6.61
C ALA A 48 14.83 -1.67 8.14
N TRP A 49 14.15 -2.61 8.81
CA TRP A 49 13.91 -2.54 10.25
C TRP A 49 13.67 -3.93 10.89
N ARG A 50 13.63 -3.97 12.21
CA ARG A 50 13.28 -5.16 13.02
C ARG A 50 12.50 -4.74 14.26
N PHE A 51 11.47 -5.52 14.59
CA PHE A 51 10.70 -5.39 15.83
C PHE A 51 10.71 -6.72 16.60
N ASP A 52 10.76 -6.66 17.94
CA ASP A 52 10.61 -7.83 18.82
C ASP A 52 9.22 -7.81 19.48
N ALA A 53 8.37 -8.74 19.05
CA ALA A 53 6.99 -8.83 19.53
C ALA A 53 6.82 -9.63 20.84
N ALA A 54 7.91 -10.15 21.43
CA ALA A 54 7.94 -10.93 22.68
C ALA A 54 7.06 -12.20 22.73
N ALA A 55 6.31 -12.49 21.66
CA ALA A 55 5.50 -13.68 21.45
C ALA A 55 5.32 -13.92 19.94
N PRO A 56 4.96 -15.14 19.51
CA PRO A 56 4.72 -15.46 18.10
C PRO A 56 3.70 -14.52 17.43
N VAL A 57 3.99 -14.09 16.21
CA VAL A 57 3.06 -13.34 15.34
C VAL A 57 2.51 -14.31 14.30
N ARG A 58 1.18 -14.51 14.29
CA ARG A 58 0.48 -15.38 13.32
C ARG A 58 -0.42 -14.61 12.36
N SER A 59 -0.58 -13.31 12.58
CA SER A 59 -1.36 -12.42 11.71
C SER A 59 -0.52 -11.95 10.52
N THR A 60 -1.19 -11.67 9.40
CA THR A 60 -0.64 -10.81 8.34
C THR A 60 -0.56 -9.38 8.87
N ALA A 61 0.49 -8.63 8.56
CA ALA A 61 0.55 -7.21 8.90
C ALA A 61 -0.41 -6.40 8.01
N LEU A 62 -0.97 -5.31 8.57
CA LEU A 62 -1.71 -4.29 7.83
C LEU A 62 -0.83 -3.06 7.70
N VAL A 63 -0.67 -2.54 6.49
CA VAL A 63 -0.01 -1.25 6.25
C VAL A 63 -1.08 -0.25 5.88
N SER A 64 -1.15 0.87 6.60
CA SER A 64 -2.09 1.95 6.30
C SER A 64 -1.40 3.30 6.51
N GLY A 65 -1.26 4.06 5.42
CA GLY A 65 -0.39 5.24 5.40
C GLY A 65 1.05 4.85 5.77
N ASP A 66 1.63 5.59 6.70
CA ASP A 66 3.01 5.38 7.18
C ASP A 66 3.09 4.48 8.41
N ALA A 67 2.01 3.75 8.74
CA ALA A 67 1.95 2.89 9.91
C ALA A 67 1.75 1.42 9.54
N VAL A 68 2.47 0.55 10.25
CA VAL A 68 2.35 -0.91 10.16
C VAL A 68 1.70 -1.43 11.44
N PHE A 69 0.63 -2.22 11.29
CA PHE A 69 -0.18 -2.77 12.38
C PHE A 69 -0.15 -4.29 12.38
N PHE A 70 0.04 -4.90 13.56
CA PHE A 70 0.00 -6.37 13.73
C PHE A 70 -0.22 -6.75 15.20
N GLY A 71 -0.65 -7.99 15.43
CA GLY A 71 -0.85 -8.54 16.77
C GLY A 71 -0.04 -9.81 17.03
N ASN A 72 0.25 -10.09 18.31
CA ASN A 72 0.91 -11.33 18.72
C ASN A 72 -0.08 -12.32 19.36
N THR A 73 0.37 -13.54 19.64
CA THR A 73 -0.48 -14.57 20.26
C THR A 73 -0.80 -14.32 21.73
N ARG A 74 -0.14 -13.37 22.40
CA ARG A 74 -0.48 -12.96 23.77
C ARG A 74 -1.67 -12.01 23.82
N GLY A 75 -2.09 -11.49 22.67
CA GLY A 75 -3.15 -10.49 22.57
C GLY A 75 -2.63 -9.06 22.58
N ASP A 76 -1.31 -8.87 22.50
CA ASP A 76 -0.72 -7.53 22.36
C ASP A 76 -0.91 -7.04 20.91
N PHE A 77 -1.24 -5.75 20.79
CA PHE A 77 -1.40 -5.07 19.51
C PHE A 77 -0.33 -3.99 19.36
N PHE A 78 0.37 -4.02 18.24
CA PHE A 78 1.45 -3.10 17.95
C PHE A 78 1.13 -2.28 16.71
N PHE A 79 1.56 -1.02 16.74
CA PHE A 79 1.66 -0.17 15.58
C PHE A 79 3.02 0.55 15.59
N ASP A 80 3.69 0.58 14.45
CA ASP A 80 4.94 1.32 14.27
C ASP A 80 4.79 2.30 13.12
N ARG A 81 5.28 3.53 13.31
CA ARG A 81 5.29 4.55 12.25
C ARG A 81 6.67 4.58 11.62
N GLN A 82 6.71 4.28 10.32
CA GLN A 82 7.92 4.30 9.49
C GLN A 82 8.29 5.73 9.10
#